data_AF-A0A4R5PAZ0-F1
#
_entry.id   AF-A0A4R5PAZ0-F1
#
_cell.length_a   1.000
_cell.length_b   1.000
_cell.length_c   1.000
_cell.angle_alpha   90.00
_cell.angle_beta   90.00
_cell.angle_gamma   90.00
#
_symmetry.space_group_name_H-M   'P 1'
#
loop_
_entity.id
_entity.type
_entity.pdbx_description
1 polymer ?
#
loop_
_entity_poly.entity_id
_entity_poly.type
_entity_poly.pdbx_seq_one_letter_code
_entity_poly.pdbx_strand_id
1 'polypeptide(L)'
;MGDESESHEIRALVEAYLHAINASDIDSLKRLSVGPARDELSPNYKGVPGKLPYWHHLMIRTEKDNPCHIKTFKVLANGPEHIVVEVYTEFADQREKTYYLPGTWVRYDIASVRGKWKIELIRDFSDHNFHWRKKGAIFIRVPESCGFPSLREAAPHSLDSTGSLQVTFDLGSAIAAGRTAMLPGQLGFAYTVPVLATGKTPLPLSALDEAALKEYPHLTYRAGHPDKEIDTVEEAMGWPVPKLWRQYLTSPTILQTGCLDTDDHIDIYTPAQIVSLTRACADGGAHNPGYLHVAGAGGGNIAIDTRNPNGPTYLMYASEGWEYLQVQTNTLEEFITRLDSRTFKLRFDES
;
A
#
# COMPACT_ATOMS: atom_id res chain seq x y z
N MET A 1 -0.38 24.05 11.38
CA MET A 1 0.33 24.85 10.37
C MET A 1 1.64 24.22 9.89
N GLY A 2 2.19 23.18 10.55
CA GLY A 2 3.41 22.49 10.10
C GLY A 2 3.19 21.44 9.00
N ASP A 3 2.16 20.61 9.12
CA ASP A 3 1.96 19.42 8.25
C ASP A 3 1.76 19.74 6.76
N GLU A 4 1.06 20.81 6.40
CA GLU A 4 0.85 21.17 4.99
C GLU A 4 2.14 21.65 4.31
N SER A 5 2.93 22.49 4.99
CA SER A 5 4.19 23.01 4.46
C SER A 5 5.22 21.89 4.25
N GLU A 6 5.26 20.94 5.19
CA GLU A 6 6.16 19.78 5.12
C GLU A 6 5.71 18.80 4.03
N SER A 7 4.41 18.52 3.93
CA SER A 7 3.84 17.70 2.84
C SER A 7 4.14 18.29 1.46
N HIS A 8 4.15 19.62 1.31
CA HIS A 8 4.55 20.30 0.07
C HIS A 8 6.04 20.14 -0.24
N GLU A 9 6.92 20.23 0.77
CA GLU A 9 8.36 20.03 0.59
C GLU A 9 8.68 18.58 0.20
N ILE A 10 8.02 17.61 0.83
CA ILE A 10 8.19 16.19 0.51
C ILE A 10 7.65 15.86 -0.88
N ARG A 11 6.49 16.41 -1.24
CA ARG A 11 5.98 16.27 -2.61
C ARG A 11 6.96 16.84 -3.62
N ALA A 12 7.50 18.04 -3.39
CA ALA A 12 8.49 18.66 -4.25
C ALA A 12 9.78 17.84 -4.37
N LEU A 13 10.21 17.17 -3.29
CA LEU A 13 11.34 16.23 -3.33
C LEU A 13 11.06 15.04 -4.26
N VAL A 14 9.89 14.41 -4.16
CA VAL A 14 9.54 13.28 -5.04
C VAL A 14 9.36 13.73 -6.49
N GLU A 15 8.76 14.91 -6.71
CA GLU A 15 8.64 15.51 -8.05
C GLU A 15 10.02 15.82 -8.64
N ALA A 16 10.96 16.35 -7.85
CA ALA A 16 12.34 16.57 -8.30
C ALA A 16 13.05 15.26 -8.63
N TYR A 17 12.77 14.18 -7.89
CA TYR A 17 13.32 12.85 -8.17
C TYR A 17 12.78 12.28 -9.47
N LEU A 18 11.47 12.36 -9.71
CA LEU A 18 10.85 11.95 -10.97
C LEU A 18 11.30 12.82 -12.14
N HIS A 19 11.50 14.12 -11.93
CA HIS A 19 12.06 14.99 -12.95
C HIS A 19 13.48 14.56 -13.34
N ALA A 20 14.32 14.21 -12.36
CA ALA A 20 15.66 13.69 -12.63
C ALA A 20 15.63 12.34 -13.36
N ILE A 21 14.68 11.45 -13.06
CA ILE A 21 14.42 10.24 -13.85
C ILE A 21 14.07 10.62 -15.29
N ASN A 22 13.11 11.51 -15.49
CA ASN A 22 12.66 11.90 -16.83
C ASN A 22 13.75 12.57 -17.67
N ALA A 23 14.70 13.24 -17.02
CA ALA A 23 15.84 13.89 -17.66
C ALA A 23 17.07 12.99 -17.76
N SER A 24 16.99 11.74 -17.30
CA SER A 24 18.13 10.82 -17.19
C SER A 24 19.32 11.39 -16.40
N ASP A 25 19.04 12.27 -15.42
CA ASP A 25 20.03 12.99 -14.62
C ASP A 25 20.41 12.22 -13.35
N ILE A 26 21.35 11.28 -13.52
CA ILE A 26 21.86 10.43 -12.45
C ILE A 26 22.50 11.23 -11.30
N ASP A 27 23.11 12.39 -11.59
CA ASP A 27 23.75 13.19 -10.55
C ASP A 27 22.71 13.91 -9.68
N SER A 28 21.60 14.34 -10.26
CA SER A 28 20.44 14.80 -9.49
C SER A 28 19.83 13.69 -8.66
N LEU A 29 19.63 12.48 -9.22
CA LEU A 29 19.16 11.33 -8.43
C LEU A 29 20.07 11.06 -7.22
N LYS A 30 21.39 11.01 -7.43
CA LYS A 30 22.36 10.81 -6.35
C LYS A 30 22.29 11.93 -5.31
N ARG A 31 22.07 13.18 -5.72
CA ARG A 31 21.95 14.31 -4.79
C ARG A 31 20.67 14.25 -3.98
N LEU A 32 19.58 13.72 -4.53
CA LEU A 32 18.28 13.60 -3.87
C LEU A 32 18.20 12.35 -2.98
N SER A 33 19.05 11.36 -3.23
CA SER A 33 19.06 10.09 -2.49
C SER A 33 20.16 9.96 -1.45
N VAL A 34 19.86 9.17 -0.42
CA VAL A 34 20.79 8.66 0.59
C VAL A 34 20.56 7.16 0.78
N GLY A 35 21.42 6.49 1.55
CA GLY A 35 21.23 5.08 1.91
C GLY A 35 21.02 4.16 0.69
N PRO A 36 20.13 3.15 0.80
CA PRO A 36 19.85 2.20 -0.27
C PRO A 36 19.49 2.84 -1.61
N ALA A 37 18.63 3.87 -1.62
CA ALA A 37 18.24 4.55 -2.86
C ALA A 37 19.44 5.19 -3.58
N ARG A 38 20.47 5.60 -2.84
CA ARG A 38 21.72 6.11 -3.42
C ARG A 38 22.62 4.97 -3.91
N ASP A 39 22.67 3.86 -3.19
CA ASP A 39 23.50 2.71 -3.54
C ASP A 39 23.05 2.06 -4.87
N GLU A 40 21.74 2.07 -5.15
CA GLU A 40 21.16 1.60 -6.42
C GLU A 40 21.62 2.40 -7.65
N LEU A 41 22.09 3.64 -7.46
CA LEU A 41 22.60 4.51 -8.52
C LEU A 41 24.10 4.31 -8.78
N SER A 42 24.73 3.36 -8.07
CA SER A 42 26.14 3.03 -8.25
C SER A 42 26.34 2.23 -9.55
N PRO A 43 27.38 2.54 -10.36
CA PRO A 43 27.74 1.71 -11.51
C PRO A 43 28.07 0.25 -11.15
N ASN A 44 28.43 0.02 -9.89
CA ASN A 44 28.75 -1.31 -9.35
C ASN A 44 27.54 -2.00 -8.70
N TYR A 45 26.36 -1.37 -8.72
CA TYR A 45 25.16 -1.97 -8.20
C TYR A 45 24.81 -3.19 -9.07
N LYS A 46 24.89 -4.39 -8.47
CA LYS A 46 24.68 -5.65 -9.20
C LYS A 46 23.21 -6.01 -9.36
N GLY A 47 22.32 -5.30 -8.66
CA GLY A 47 20.88 -5.55 -8.66
C GLY A 47 20.50 -6.98 -8.34
N VAL A 48 19.25 -7.31 -8.68
CA VAL A 48 18.73 -8.67 -8.68
C VAL A 48 18.85 -9.22 -10.12
N PRO A 49 19.42 -10.42 -10.33
CA PRO A 49 19.51 -11.00 -11.66
C PRO A 49 18.15 -11.02 -12.38
N GLY A 50 18.08 -10.41 -13.56
CA GLY A 50 16.87 -10.32 -14.37
C GLY A 50 15.89 -9.19 -14.00
N LYS A 51 16.24 -8.30 -13.06
CA LYS A 51 15.41 -7.14 -12.67
C LYS A 51 16.22 -5.85 -12.66
N LEU A 52 15.56 -4.74 -12.99
CA LEU A 52 16.14 -3.40 -12.97
C LEU A 52 15.56 -2.61 -11.78
N PRO A 53 16.36 -1.75 -11.13
CA PRO A 53 15.85 -0.83 -10.12
C PRO A 53 14.72 0.03 -10.66
N TYR A 54 13.81 0.44 -9.78
CA TYR A 54 12.66 1.27 -10.11
C TYR A 54 13.02 2.50 -10.98
N TRP A 55 14.06 3.24 -10.60
CA TRP A 55 14.50 4.43 -11.33
C TRP A 55 14.93 4.10 -12.77
N HIS A 56 15.60 2.95 -12.98
CA HIS A 56 16.09 2.53 -14.27
C HIS A 56 14.94 2.01 -15.15
N HIS A 57 13.98 1.30 -14.54
CA HIS A 57 12.76 0.89 -15.23
C HIS A 57 11.98 2.11 -15.73
N LEU A 58 11.78 3.12 -14.89
CA LEU A 58 11.12 4.36 -15.31
C LEU A 58 11.92 5.12 -16.38
N MET A 59 13.25 5.21 -16.26
CA MET A 59 14.07 5.88 -17.28
C MET A 59 13.92 5.25 -18.67
N ILE A 60 14.03 3.91 -18.77
CA ILE A 60 13.82 3.17 -20.03
C ILE A 60 12.42 3.44 -20.61
N ARG A 61 11.43 3.57 -19.73
CA ARG A 61 10.04 3.81 -20.14
C ARG A 61 9.79 5.25 -20.54
N THR A 62 10.38 6.24 -19.87
CA THR A 62 10.24 7.65 -20.25
C THR A 62 10.74 7.89 -21.68
N GLU A 63 11.78 7.19 -22.12
CA GLU A 63 12.25 7.25 -23.51
C GLU A 63 11.20 6.75 -24.53
N LYS A 64 10.27 5.89 -24.11
CA LYS A 64 9.27 5.22 -24.95
C LYS A 64 7.84 5.76 -24.81
N ASP A 65 7.48 6.19 -23.60
CA ASP A 65 6.11 6.40 -23.13
C ASP A 65 5.91 7.84 -22.57
N ASN A 66 6.79 8.80 -22.95
CA ASN A 66 6.80 10.20 -22.50
C ASN A 66 7.07 10.39 -20.98
N PRO A 67 7.24 11.63 -20.46
CA PRO A 67 7.58 11.85 -19.05
C PRO A 67 6.57 11.26 -18.06
N CYS A 68 7.09 10.70 -16.98
CA CYS A 68 6.33 10.19 -15.86
C CYS A 68 6.01 11.31 -14.85
N HIS A 69 4.81 11.31 -14.26
CA HIS A 69 4.40 12.32 -13.28
C HIS A 69 3.67 11.69 -12.09
N ILE A 70 3.58 12.44 -10.99
CA ILE A 70 2.80 12.03 -9.82
C ILE A 70 1.32 12.20 -10.12
N LYS A 71 0.57 11.11 -10.07
CA LYS A 71 -0.88 11.12 -10.16
C LYS A 71 -1.53 11.14 -8.77
N THR A 72 -1.05 10.31 -7.86
CA THR A 72 -1.52 10.28 -6.47
C THR A 72 -0.33 10.43 -5.54
N PHE A 73 -0.52 11.20 -4.46
CA PHE A 73 0.47 11.39 -3.41
C PHE A 73 -0.24 11.33 -2.06
N LYS A 74 0.17 10.38 -1.22
CA LYS A 74 -0.43 10.16 0.10
C LYS A 74 0.71 10.07 1.12
N VAL A 75 0.67 10.92 2.14
CA VAL A 75 1.58 10.77 3.28
C VAL A 75 1.07 9.59 4.10
N LEU A 76 1.90 8.55 4.22
CA LEU A 76 1.60 7.37 5.04
C LEU A 76 2.03 7.57 6.49
N ALA A 77 3.20 8.18 6.70
CA ALA A 77 3.74 8.50 8.01
C ALA A 77 4.47 9.84 7.99
N ASN A 78 4.28 10.67 9.02
CA ASN A 78 5.00 11.92 9.22
C ASN A 78 5.73 11.92 10.57
N GLY A 79 7.05 12.03 10.55
CA GLY A 79 7.91 12.09 11.73
C GLY A 79 9.03 13.11 11.55
N PRO A 80 9.63 13.60 12.65
CA PRO A 80 10.57 14.72 12.62
C PRO A 80 11.88 14.44 11.86
N GLU A 81 12.23 13.16 11.70
CA GLU A 81 13.43 12.72 10.98
C GLU A 81 13.11 11.83 9.78
N HIS A 82 11.88 11.33 9.68
CA HIS A 82 11.46 10.40 8.63
C HIS A 82 10.02 10.62 8.21
N ILE A 83 9.79 10.64 6.91
CA ILE A 83 8.46 10.73 6.30
C ILE A 83 8.33 9.59 5.30
N VAL A 84 7.19 8.91 5.32
CA VAL A 84 6.87 7.86 4.37
C VAL A 84 5.71 8.34 3.52
N VAL A 85 5.88 8.27 2.20
CA VAL A 85 4.84 8.63 1.26
C VAL A 85 4.59 7.52 0.28
N GLU A 86 3.33 7.34 -0.06
CA GLU A 86 2.86 6.46 -1.11
C GLU A 86 2.52 7.32 -2.33
N VAL A 87 3.09 6.93 -3.45
CA VAL A 87 3.02 7.69 -4.69
C VAL A 87 2.59 6.77 -5.81
N TYR A 88 1.52 7.16 -6.49
CA TYR A 88 1.14 6.57 -7.76
C TYR A 88 1.72 7.43 -8.87
N THR A 89 2.54 6.81 -9.71
CA THR A 89 3.10 7.45 -10.90
C THR A 89 2.26 7.12 -12.13
N GLU A 90 2.22 8.01 -13.13
CA GLU A 90 1.49 7.83 -14.39
C GLU A 90 2.36 8.37 -15.54
N PHE A 91 2.42 7.66 -16.67
CA PHE A 91 3.11 8.16 -17.87
C PHE A 91 2.20 9.11 -18.65
N ALA A 92 2.77 10.15 -19.26
CA ALA A 92 1.97 11.19 -19.94
C ALA A 92 1.12 10.65 -21.10
N ASP A 93 1.55 9.58 -21.78
CA ASP A 93 0.81 8.97 -22.89
C ASP A 93 0.00 7.72 -22.50
N GLN A 94 -0.11 7.44 -21.19
CA GLN A 94 -0.77 6.23 -20.67
C GLN A 94 -2.24 6.10 -21.13
N ARG A 95 -2.86 7.19 -21.57
CA ARG A 95 -4.26 7.25 -22.04
C ARG A 95 -4.45 7.04 -23.54
N GLU A 96 -3.37 7.02 -24.34
CA GLU A 96 -3.45 7.03 -25.80
C GLU A 96 -3.07 5.68 -26.45
N LYS A 97 -2.66 4.67 -25.66
CA LYS A 97 -2.16 3.38 -26.15
C LYS A 97 -3.07 2.21 -25.74
N THR A 98 -3.28 1.27 -26.67
CA THR A 98 -4.11 0.05 -26.50
C THR A 98 -3.52 -0.97 -25.52
N TYR A 99 -2.22 -0.91 -25.26
CA TYR A 99 -1.49 -1.77 -24.33
C TYR A 99 -0.62 -0.91 -23.43
N TYR A 100 -0.89 -0.93 -22.13
CA TYR A 100 -0.19 -0.10 -21.14
C TYR A 100 0.41 -0.99 -20.04
N LEU A 101 1.61 -0.63 -19.57
CA LEU A 101 1.99 -0.97 -18.20
C LEU A 101 1.58 0.23 -17.36
N PRO A 102 0.68 0.06 -16.38
CA PRO A 102 0.29 1.18 -15.53
C PRO A 102 1.54 1.73 -14.86
N GLY A 103 1.60 3.05 -14.67
CA GLY A 103 2.56 3.56 -13.70
C GLY A 103 2.38 2.86 -12.35
N THR A 104 3.42 2.83 -11.54
CA THR A 104 3.48 1.91 -10.40
C THR A 104 3.21 2.65 -9.10
N TRP A 105 2.58 1.95 -8.16
CA TRP A 105 2.59 2.39 -6.78
C TRP A 105 3.98 2.20 -6.23
N VAL A 106 4.45 3.24 -5.55
CA VAL A 106 5.77 3.27 -4.97
C VAL A 106 5.69 3.90 -3.62
N ARG A 107 6.34 3.25 -2.68
CA ARG A 107 6.59 3.82 -1.38
C ARG A 107 7.97 4.47 -1.36
N TYR A 108 8.01 5.73 -0.99
CA TYR A 108 9.24 6.47 -0.72
C TYR A 108 9.40 6.64 0.79
N ASP A 109 10.51 6.13 1.32
CA ASP A 109 10.94 6.45 2.68
C ASP A 109 11.96 7.59 2.57
N ILE A 110 11.67 8.67 3.28
CA ILE A 110 12.36 9.94 3.15
C ILE A 110 12.94 10.30 4.51
N ALA A 111 14.23 10.61 4.56
CA ALA A 111 14.96 10.90 5.79
C ALA A 111 15.47 12.35 5.80
N SER A 112 15.45 13.00 6.96
CA SER A 112 16.04 14.32 7.16
C SER A 112 17.53 14.18 7.47
N VAL A 113 18.37 14.56 6.51
CA VAL A 113 19.83 14.51 6.65
C VAL A 113 20.37 15.93 6.73
N ARG A 114 20.79 16.33 7.93
CA ARG A 114 21.31 17.68 8.23
C ARG A 114 20.31 18.78 7.86
N GLY A 115 19.03 18.57 8.20
CA GLY A 115 17.95 19.53 7.94
C GLY A 115 17.51 19.60 6.47
N LYS A 116 17.76 18.55 5.68
CA LYS A 116 17.31 18.43 4.30
C LYS A 116 16.70 17.06 4.07
N TRP A 117 15.51 17.01 3.52
CA TRP A 117 14.86 15.77 3.14
C TRP A 117 15.54 15.10 1.94
N LYS A 118 15.71 13.79 2.04
CA LYS A 118 16.35 12.92 1.04
C LYS A 118 15.62 11.59 0.95
N ILE A 119 15.52 11.06 -0.26
CA ILE A 119 14.95 9.72 -0.47
C ILE A 119 15.97 8.68 0.01
N GLU A 120 15.62 7.94 1.06
CA GLU A 120 16.47 6.90 1.65
C GLU A 120 16.20 5.54 1.01
N LEU A 121 14.93 5.22 0.79
CA LEU A 121 14.51 3.95 0.22
C LEU A 121 13.33 4.17 -0.72
N ILE A 122 13.34 3.41 -1.80
CA ILE A 122 12.24 3.31 -2.73
C ILE A 122 11.83 1.85 -2.75
N ARG A 123 10.55 1.58 -2.53
CA ARG A 123 9.97 0.26 -2.72
C ARG A 123 8.91 0.42 -3.79
N ASP A 124 9.17 -0.07 -5.00
CA ASP A 124 8.02 -0.42 -5.81
C ASP A 124 7.26 -1.55 -5.09
N PHE A 125 5.94 -1.64 -5.18
CA PHE A 125 5.25 -2.70 -4.44
C PHE A 125 5.56 -4.11 -4.99
N SER A 126 6.33 -4.23 -6.07
CA SER A 126 6.95 -5.45 -6.57
C SER A 126 8.42 -5.65 -6.14
N ASP A 127 8.97 -4.84 -5.23
CA ASP A 127 10.41 -4.77 -4.99
C ASP A 127 10.83 -5.83 -3.98
N HIS A 128 11.42 -6.87 -4.54
CA HIS A 128 11.92 -8.07 -3.91
C HIS A 128 13.34 -7.88 -3.30
N ASN A 129 13.84 -6.63 -3.18
CA ASN A 129 15.25 -6.32 -2.95
C ASN A 129 15.84 -6.69 -1.56
N PHE A 130 15.07 -7.30 -0.66
CA PHE A 130 15.54 -7.76 0.67
C PHE A 130 15.75 -9.28 0.82
N HIS A 131 15.67 -10.08 -0.25
CA HIS A 131 15.73 -11.56 -0.15
C HIS A 131 17.04 -12.18 0.39
N TRP A 132 18.10 -11.41 0.62
CA TRP A 132 19.36 -11.96 1.15
C TRP A 132 19.38 -12.10 2.68
N ARG A 133 18.43 -11.48 3.40
CA ARG A 133 18.20 -11.72 4.83
C ARG A 133 16.96 -12.60 5.01
N LYS A 134 17.06 -13.58 5.91
CA LYS A 134 15.93 -14.42 6.30
C LYS A 134 14.83 -13.51 6.87
N LYS A 135 13.56 -13.84 6.63
CA LYS A 135 12.42 -13.01 7.05
C LYS A 135 11.84 -13.54 8.35
N GLY A 136 11.78 -12.68 9.37
CA GLY A 136 10.96 -12.85 10.55
C GLY A 136 9.64 -12.11 10.40
N ALA A 137 8.63 -12.51 11.14
CA ALA A 137 7.31 -11.88 11.16
C ALA A 137 6.96 -11.47 12.59
N ILE A 138 6.34 -10.32 12.75
CA ILE A 138 5.82 -9.86 14.04
C ILE A 138 4.50 -9.15 13.82
N PHE A 139 3.52 -9.47 14.65
CA PHE A 139 2.25 -8.77 14.70
C PHE A 139 2.15 -7.99 16.01
N ILE A 140 1.81 -6.71 15.93
CA ILE A 140 1.68 -5.83 17.10
C ILE A 140 0.31 -5.17 17.06
N ARG A 141 -0.41 -5.22 18.19
CA ARG A 141 -1.59 -4.38 18.40
C ARG A 141 -1.18 -3.08 19.07
N VAL A 142 -1.65 -1.96 18.54
CA VAL A 142 -1.43 -0.62 19.12
C VAL A 142 -2.74 0.16 19.15
N PRO A 143 -2.86 1.23 19.97
CA PRO A 143 -3.96 2.19 19.83
C PRO A 143 -3.98 2.84 18.44
N GLU A 144 -5.16 3.08 17.87
CA GLU A 144 -5.33 3.73 16.57
C GLU A 144 -4.70 5.14 16.50
N SER A 145 -4.57 5.81 17.66
CA SER A 145 -3.87 7.09 17.78
C SER A 145 -2.36 7.03 17.49
N CYS A 146 -1.76 5.83 17.40
CA CYS A 146 -0.34 5.69 17.08
C CYS A 146 -0.03 5.97 15.59
N GLY A 147 -1.03 6.08 14.73
CA GLY A 147 -0.82 6.30 13.30
C GLY A 147 -0.18 5.08 12.63
N PHE A 148 0.77 5.28 11.71
CA PHE A 148 1.48 4.21 10.99
C PHE A 148 3.00 4.24 11.30
N PRO A 149 3.40 3.81 12.50
CA PRO A 149 4.79 3.86 12.98
C PRO A 149 5.67 2.75 12.39
N SER A 150 6.99 2.97 12.41
CA SER A 150 7.97 1.87 12.26
C SER A 150 7.89 0.89 13.43
N LEU A 151 8.52 -0.29 13.32
CA LEU A 151 8.54 -1.29 14.38
C LEU A 151 9.13 -0.75 15.69
N ARG A 152 10.20 0.05 15.60
CA ARG A 152 10.82 0.71 16.75
C ARG A 152 9.84 1.61 17.50
N GLU A 153 9.04 2.36 16.76
CA GLU A 153 8.09 3.33 17.32
C GLU A 153 6.81 2.64 17.80
N ALA A 154 6.37 1.57 17.13
CA ALA A 154 5.18 0.82 17.51
C ALA A 154 5.38 -0.04 18.77
N ALA A 155 6.56 -0.65 18.91
CA ALA A 155 6.81 -1.65 19.95
C ALA A 155 6.58 -1.14 21.39
N PRO A 156 7.00 0.08 21.78
CA PRO A 156 6.70 0.65 23.10
C PRO A 156 5.20 0.85 23.38
N HIS A 157 4.38 1.01 22.33
CA HIS A 157 2.93 1.21 22.41
C HIS A 157 2.14 -0.10 22.25
N SER A 158 2.84 -1.24 22.19
CA SER A 158 2.21 -2.55 22.05
C SER A 158 1.28 -2.85 23.21
N LEU A 159 0.05 -3.22 22.87
CA LEU A 159 -0.98 -3.66 23.80
C LEU A 159 -0.82 -5.14 24.19
N ASP A 160 0.16 -5.84 23.63
CA ASP A 160 0.45 -7.25 23.85
C ASP A 160 1.38 -7.48 25.08
N SER A 161 1.52 -6.47 25.95
CA SER A 161 2.58 -6.34 26.95
C SER A 161 2.44 -7.20 28.22
N THR A 162 2.03 -8.46 28.10
CA THR A 162 2.15 -9.45 29.20
C THR A 162 3.35 -10.40 29.06
N GLY A 163 4.03 -10.41 27.91
CA GLY A 163 5.27 -11.18 27.73
C GLY A 163 5.92 -10.92 26.39
N SER A 164 7.07 -10.23 26.41
CA SER A 164 8.02 -9.93 25.32
C SER A 164 7.53 -10.24 23.89
N LEU A 165 7.27 -9.18 23.11
CA LEU A 165 7.09 -9.26 21.66
C LEU A 165 8.09 -10.22 21.01
N GLN A 166 7.57 -11.22 20.30
CA GLN A 166 8.35 -12.26 19.64
C GLN A 166 8.26 -12.12 18.12
N VAL A 167 9.39 -12.29 17.48
CA VAL A 167 9.53 -12.45 16.04
C VAL A 167 9.41 -13.93 15.71
N THR A 168 8.37 -14.30 14.98
CA THR A 168 8.17 -15.66 14.47
C THR A 168 8.74 -15.78 13.06
N PHE A 169 8.62 -16.97 12.47
CA PHE A 169 9.06 -17.25 11.09
C PHE A 169 7.89 -17.65 10.19
N ASP A 170 6.66 -17.43 10.66
CA ASP A 170 5.43 -17.65 9.90
C ASP A 170 4.49 -16.45 10.08
N LEU A 171 4.39 -15.65 9.03
CA LEU A 171 3.56 -14.45 8.99
C LEU A 171 2.08 -14.79 9.14
N GLY A 172 1.63 -15.88 8.53
CA GLY A 172 0.23 -16.32 8.59
C GLY A 172 -0.20 -16.60 10.03
N SER A 173 0.58 -17.39 10.76
CA SER A 173 0.30 -17.67 12.18
C SER A 173 0.39 -16.41 13.06
N ALA A 174 1.35 -15.52 12.82
CA ALA A 174 1.49 -14.28 13.59
C ALA A 174 0.24 -13.39 13.43
N ILE A 175 -0.22 -13.22 12.19
CA ILE A 175 -1.45 -12.47 11.88
C ILE A 175 -2.67 -13.14 12.49
N ALA A 176 -2.84 -14.46 12.32
CA ALA A 176 -4.02 -15.17 12.82
C ALA A 176 -4.15 -15.03 14.35
N ALA A 177 -3.05 -15.20 15.08
CA ALA A 177 -3.02 -14.99 16.53
C ALA A 177 -3.38 -13.54 16.89
N GLY A 178 -2.77 -12.56 16.21
CA GLY A 178 -2.98 -11.14 16.47
C GLY A 178 -4.40 -10.64 16.19
N ARG A 179 -4.98 -11.04 15.04
CA ARG A 179 -6.34 -10.64 14.62
C ARG A 179 -7.39 -11.06 15.64
N THR A 180 -7.32 -12.29 16.17
CA THR A 180 -8.33 -12.78 17.13
C THR A 180 -8.43 -11.97 18.43
N ALA A 181 -7.38 -11.22 18.77
CA ALA A 181 -7.34 -10.41 19.98
C ALA A 181 -7.70 -8.93 19.76
N MET A 182 -7.95 -8.49 18.52
CA MET A 182 -8.19 -7.07 18.24
C MET A 182 -9.52 -6.56 18.82
N LEU A 183 -9.49 -5.32 19.33
CA LEU A 183 -10.65 -4.60 19.86
C LEU A 183 -10.87 -3.28 19.10
N PRO A 184 -12.08 -2.68 19.17
CA PRO A 184 -12.32 -1.34 18.64
C PRO A 184 -11.33 -0.30 19.17
N GLY A 185 -10.90 0.63 18.29
CA GLY A 185 -9.88 1.65 18.60
C GLY A 185 -8.43 1.14 18.57
N GLN A 186 -8.20 -0.07 18.06
CA GLN A 186 -6.87 -0.66 17.87
C GLN A 186 -6.53 -0.83 16.39
N LEU A 187 -5.25 -0.71 16.08
CA LEU A 187 -4.64 -1.14 14.82
C LEU A 187 -3.76 -2.36 15.07
N GLY A 188 -3.75 -3.27 14.12
CA GLY A 188 -2.88 -4.45 14.10
C GLY A 188 -1.87 -4.33 12.97
N PHE A 189 -0.59 -4.25 13.30
CA PHE A 189 0.48 -4.15 12.32
C PHE A 189 1.21 -5.46 12.17
N ALA A 190 1.27 -5.97 10.95
CA ALA A 190 2.12 -7.10 10.60
C ALA A 190 3.39 -6.60 9.92
N TYR A 191 4.53 -6.83 10.53
CA TYR A 191 5.84 -6.49 9.98
C TYR A 191 6.51 -7.74 9.45
N THR A 192 7.25 -7.56 8.35
CA THR A 192 8.24 -8.53 7.87
C THR A 192 9.62 -7.93 8.09
N VAL A 193 10.42 -8.53 8.97
CA VAL A 193 11.71 -7.98 9.38
C VAL A 193 12.88 -8.85 8.93
N PRO A 194 14.01 -8.27 8.50
CA PRO A 194 15.23 -9.01 8.28
C PRO A 194 15.76 -9.59 9.60
N VAL A 195 16.13 -10.88 9.59
CA VAL A 195 16.75 -11.57 10.72
C VAL A 195 18.00 -12.32 10.30
N LEU A 196 18.96 -12.41 11.22
CA LEU A 196 20.24 -13.10 10.99
C LEU A 196 20.13 -14.63 11.16
N ALA A 197 19.11 -15.12 11.86
CA ALA A 197 18.89 -16.53 12.12
C ALA A 197 17.66 -17.07 11.36
N THR A 198 17.66 -18.36 11.02
CA THR A 198 16.44 -19.12 10.69
C THR A 198 16.20 -20.14 11.78
N GLY A 199 14.94 -20.36 12.14
CA GLY A 199 14.59 -21.46 13.01
C GLY A 199 13.08 -21.57 13.21
N LYS A 200 12.67 -22.53 14.05
CA LYS A 200 11.29 -22.63 14.53
C LYS A 200 11.07 -21.86 15.84
N THR A 201 12.14 -21.43 16.49
CA THR A 201 12.10 -20.79 17.81
C THR A 201 11.93 -19.30 17.64
N PRO A 202 10.87 -18.69 18.19
CA PRO A 202 10.70 -17.23 18.14
C PRO A 202 11.90 -16.48 18.73
N LEU A 203 12.19 -15.30 18.19
CA LEU A 203 13.26 -14.42 18.64
C LEU A 203 12.69 -13.23 19.43
N PRO A 204 13.32 -12.80 20.52
CA PRO A 204 12.91 -11.57 21.18
C PRO A 204 13.21 -10.35 20.29
N LEU A 205 12.42 -9.29 20.41
CA LEU A 205 12.64 -8.03 19.67
C LEU A 205 14.06 -7.47 19.88
N SER A 206 14.67 -7.68 21.04
CA SER A 206 16.05 -7.26 21.35
C SER A 206 17.13 -7.95 20.51
N ALA A 207 16.80 -9.03 19.80
CA ALA A 207 17.71 -9.70 18.87
C ALA A 207 17.69 -9.08 17.46
N LEU A 208 16.82 -8.11 17.20
CA LEU A 208 16.75 -7.40 15.92
C LEU A 208 17.84 -6.32 15.81
N ASP A 209 18.34 -6.12 14.60
CA ASP A 209 19.27 -5.04 14.31
C ASP A 209 18.55 -3.73 13.96
N GLU A 210 19.33 -2.66 13.73
CA GLU A 210 18.77 -1.35 13.46
C GLU A 210 17.91 -1.30 12.20
N ALA A 211 18.29 -2.06 11.16
CA ALA A 211 17.54 -2.12 9.92
C ALA A 211 16.16 -2.77 10.13
N ALA A 212 16.11 -3.88 10.87
CA ALA A 212 14.87 -4.55 11.21
C ALA A 212 13.92 -3.67 12.05
N LEU A 213 14.47 -2.86 12.95
CA LEU A 213 13.68 -1.94 13.78
C LEU A 213 13.11 -0.76 13.01
N LYS A 214 13.68 -0.41 11.85
CA LYS A 214 13.18 0.66 10.96
C LYS A 214 12.13 0.18 9.96
N GLU A 215 11.82 -1.12 9.94
CA GLU A 215 10.76 -1.65 9.08
C GLU A 215 9.39 -1.12 9.51
N TYR A 216 8.54 -0.95 8.51
CA TYR A 216 7.16 -0.49 8.68
C TYR A 216 6.19 -1.65 8.42
N PRO A 217 4.91 -1.51 8.80
CA PRO A 217 3.92 -2.55 8.58
C PRO A 217 3.85 -2.91 7.10
N HIS A 218 3.93 -4.20 6.81
CA HIS A 218 3.63 -4.75 5.50
C HIS A 218 2.12 -4.84 5.28
N LEU A 219 1.37 -5.18 6.34
CA LEU A 219 -0.07 -5.22 6.39
C LEU A 219 -0.57 -4.51 7.65
N THR A 220 -1.67 -3.79 7.51
CA THR A 220 -2.41 -3.18 8.61
C THR A 220 -3.81 -3.72 8.67
N TYR A 221 -4.23 -4.05 9.88
CA TYR A 221 -5.55 -4.53 10.23
C TYR A 221 -6.21 -3.55 11.18
N ARG A 222 -7.54 -3.51 11.12
CA ARG A 222 -8.37 -2.71 12.03
C ARG A 222 -9.55 -3.53 12.53
N ALA A 223 -10.15 -3.09 13.62
CA ALA A 223 -11.48 -3.56 13.97
C ALA A 223 -12.47 -3.22 12.85
N GLY A 224 -13.43 -4.11 12.60
CA GLY A 224 -14.50 -3.84 11.66
C GLY A 224 -15.34 -2.63 12.06
N HIS A 225 -16.07 -2.11 11.08
CA HIS A 225 -16.93 -0.95 11.23
C HIS A 225 -18.23 -1.33 11.95
N PRO A 226 -18.77 -0.44 12.81
CA PRO A 226 -20.09 -0.63 13.37
C PRO A 226 -21.15 -0.56 12.26
N ASP A 227 -22.24 -1.31 12.41
CA ASP A 227 -23.35 -1.34 11.45
C ASP A 227 -23.84 0.07 11.07
N LYS A 228 -23.91 0.98 12.05
CA LYS A 228 -24.34 2.36 11.85
C LYS A 228 -23.48 3.12 10.83
N GLU A 229 -22.18 2.84 10.74
CA GLU A 229 -21.34 3.45 9.71
C GLU A 229 -21.67 2.88 8.31
N ILE A 230 -22.00 1.59 8.22
CA ILE A 230 -22.41 0.98 6.95
C ILE A 230 -23.77 1.51 6.49
N ASP A 231 -24.69 1.75 7.44
CA ASP A 231 -26.00 2.34 7.14
C ASP A 231 -25.86 3.71 6.46
N THR A 232 -24.84 4.51 6.82
CA THR A 232 -24.58 5.79 6.12
C THR A 232 -24.20 5.61 4.66
N VAL A 233 -23.63 4.46 4.28
CA VAL A 233 -23.34 4.13 2.87
C VAL A 233 -24.66 3.87 2.14
N GLU A 234 -25.54 3.06 2.71
CA GLU A 234 -26.84 2.72 2.12
C GLU A 234 -27.73 3.96 1.96
N GLU A 235 -27.78 4.81 2.98
CA GLU A 235 -28.47 6.10 2.93
C GLU A 235 -27.89 7.02 1.86
N ALA A 236 -26.56 7.10 1.76
CA ALA A 236 -25.89 7.98 0.83
C ALA A 236 -26.03 7.55 -0.64
N MET A 237 -26.14 6.24 -0.88
CA MET A 237 -26.21 5.64 -2.20
C MET A 237 -27.67 5.44 -2.65
N GLY A 238 -28.60 5.20 -1.73
CA GLY A 238 -30.01 4.92 -2.06
C GLY A 238 -30.27 3.46 -2.46
N TRP A 239 -29.30 2.57 -2.25
CA TRP A 239 -29.41 1.12 -2.46
C TRP A 239 -28.59 0.36 -1.40
N PRO A 240 -28.94 -0.91 -1.11
CA PRO A 240 -28.27 -1.67 -0.08
C PRO A 240 -26.82 -2.02 -0.44
N VAL A 241 -25.96 -2.10 0.57
CA VAL A 241 -24.61 -2.66 0.43
C VAL A 241 -24.73 -4.18 0.29
N PRO A 242 -24.00 -4.84 -0.64
CA PRO A 242 -24.00 -6.29 -0.78
C PRO A 242 -23.75 -6.99 0.56
N LYS A 243 -24.61 -7.96 0.92
CA LYS A 243 -24.63 -8.61 2.23
C LYS A 243 -23.26 -9.17 2.64
N LEU A 244 -22.56 -9.83 1.72
CA LEU A 244 -21.23 -10.39 1.98
C LEU A 244 -20.19 -9.29 2.27
N TRP A 245 -20.26 -8.18 1.55
CA TRP A 245 -19.36 -7.04 1.79
C TRP A 245 -19.65 -6.37 3.12
N ARG A 246 -20.94 -6.18 3.47
CA ARG A 246 -21.34 -5.71 4.80
C ARG A 246 -20.80 -6.62 5.90
N GLN A 247 -20.99 -7.93 5.77
CA GLN A 247 -20.46 -8.92 6.73
C GLN A 247 -18.94 -8.85 6.87
N TYR A 248 -18.22 -8.69 5.76
CA TYR A 248 -16.78 -8.47 5.80
C TYR A 248 -16.43 -7.20 6.57
N LEU A 249 -17.00 -6.04 6.22
CA LEU A 249 -16.70 -4.76 6.86
C LEU A 249 -17.06 -4.74 8.36
N THR A 250 -18.08 -5.48 8.79
CA THR A 250 -18.48 -5.59 10.21
C THR A 250 -17.80 -6.75 10.94
N SER A 251 -16.90 -7.49 10.29
CA SER A 251 -16.17 -8.59 10.94
C SER A 251 -15.27 -8.08 12.06
N PRO A 252 -14.96 -8.89 13.10
CA PRO A 252 -14.15 -8.41 14.24
C PRO A 252 -12.82 -7.79 13.84
N THR A 253 -12.23 -8.23 12.73
CA THR A 253 -10.99 -7.66 12.19
C THR A 253 -10.97 -7.75 10.68
N ILE A 254 -10.68 -6.62 10.04
CA ILE A 254 -10.57 -6.50 8.59
C ILE A 254 -9.17 -6.06 8.20
N LEU A 255 -8.76 -6.41 6.98
CA LEU A 255 -7.59 -5.79 6.35
C LEU A 255 -7.92 -4.32 6.11
N GLN A 256 -7.04 -3.43 6.52
CA GLN A 256 -7.15 -2.01 6.19
C GLN A 256 -6.34 -1.70 4.94
N THR A 257 -5.04 -1.97 4.96
CA THR A 257 -4.17 -1.68 3.82
C THR A 257 -2.91 -2.51 3.89
N GLY A 258 -2.26 -2.71 2.75
CA GLY A 258 -0.92 -3.26 2.68
C GLY A 258 -0.68 -4.12 1.46
N CYS A 259 0.54 -4.64 1.37
CA CYS A 259 0.96 -5.52 0.30
C CYS A 259 0.62 -6.97 0.69
N LEU A 260 0.02 -7.72 -0.23
CA LEU A 260 -0.44 -9.08 -0.02
C LEU A 260 0.68 -10.09 -0.29
N ASP A 261 0.44 -11.40 -0.03
CA ASP A 261 1.42 -12.46 -0.29
C ASP A 261 1.66 -12.66 -1.82
N THR A 262 0.89 -11.96 -2.66
CA THR A 262 0.98 -11.90 -4.13
C THR A 262 1.75 -10.70 -4.65
N ASP A 263 2.29 -9.88 -3.74
CA ASP A 263 2.95 -8.59 -3.99
C ASP A 263 2.01 -7.46 -4.47
N ASP A 264 0.71 -7.72 -4.57
CA ASP A 264 -0.26 -6.66 -4.88
C ASP A 264 -0.61 -5.84 -3.64
N HIS A 265 -0.67 -4.52 -3.81
CA HIS A 265 -1.15 -3.60 -2.77
C HIS A 265 -2.67 -3.44 -2.83
N ILE A 266 -3.30 -3.44 -1.66
CA ILE A 266 -4.72 -3.17 -1.51
C ILE A 266 -4.98 -2.21 -0.34
N ASP A 267 -5.90 -1.27 -0.52
CA ASP A 267 -6.38 -0.33 0.49
C ASP A 267 -7.91 -0.46 0.59
N ILE A 268 -8.42 -1.10 1.64
CA ILE A 268 -9.86 -1.28 1.85
C ILE A 268 -10.46 0.04 2.35
N TYR A 269 -11.43 0.55 1.60
CA TYR A 269 -12.02 1.84 1.89
C TYR A 269 -12.92 1.80 3.12
N THR A 270 -12.78 2.80 3.97
CA THR A 270 -13.74 3.08 5.05
C THR A 270 -15.11 3.43 4.45
N PRO A 271 -16.21 3.26 5.21
CA PRO A 271 -17.56 3.63 4.76
C PRO A 271 -17.65 5.06 4.20
N ALA A 272 -16.98 6.02 4.83
CA ALA A 272 -16.92 7.40 4.35
C ALA A 272 -16.18 7.53 3.01
N GLN A 273 -15.06 6.82 2.82
CA GLN A 273 -14.34 6.79 1.55
C GLN A 273 -15.15 6.11 0.44
N ILE A 274 -15.86 5.02 0.74
CA ILE A 274 -16.76 4.35 -0.21
C ILE A 274 -17.78 5.37 -0.74
N VAL A 275 -18.44 6.12 0.14
CA VAL A 275 -19.40 7.17 -0.26
C VAL A 275 -18.74 8.25 -1.10
N SER A 276 -17.62 8.79 -0.62
CA SER A 276 -16.93 9.91 -1.29
C SER A 276 -16.47 9.53 -2.70
N LEU A 277 -15.82 8.38 -2.85
CA LEU A 277 -15.27 7.93 -4.14
C LEU A 277 -16.37 7.51 -5.11
N THR A 278 -17.40 6.82 -4.61
CA THR A 278 -18.52 6.40 -5.46
C THR A 278 -19.30 7.60 -6.01
N ARG A 279 -19.50 8.65 -5.21
CA ARG A 279 -20.14 9.91 -5.68
C ARG A 279 -19.26 10.64 -6.70
N ALA A 280 -17.97 10.81 -6.38
CA ALA A 280 -17.05 11.49 -7.28
C ALA A 280 -16.98 10.83 -8.66
N CYS A 281 -17.06 9.50 -8.73
CA CYS A 281 -17.07 8.77 -10.00
C CYS A 281 -18.43 8.82 -10.71
N ALA A 282 -19.55 8.99 -9.99
CA ALA A 282 -20.87 9.17 -10.59
C ALA A 282 -21.01 10.54 -11.30
N ASP A 283 -20.39 11.58 -10.75
CA ASP A 283 -20.42 12.95 -11.32
C ASP A 283 -19.51 13.10 -12.55
N GLY A 284 -18.58 12.16 -12.78
CA GLY A 284 -17.56 12.19 -13.83
C GLY A 284 -18.03 11.87 -15.26
N GLY A 285 -19.34 11.70 -15.51
CA GLY A 285 -19.92 11.49 -16.84
C GLY A 285 -20.06 10.01 -17.27
N ALA A 286 -19.39 9.08 -16.61
CA ALA A 286 -19.70 7.66 -16.71
C ALA A 286 -20.97 7.39 -15.90
N HIS A 287 -22.07 7.07 -16.57
CA HIS A 287 -23.35 6.75 -15.91
C HIS A 287 -23.15 5.55 -14.98
N ASN A 288 -22.93 5.78 -13.68
CA ASN A 288 -22.69 4.74 -12.68
C ASN A 288 -23.94 3.86 -12.54
N PRO A 289 -23.94 2.60 -13.06
CA PRO A 289 -25.14 1.77 -13.08
C PRO A 289 -25.53 1.15 -11.73
N GLY A 290 -24.94 1.60 -10.61
CA GLY A 290 -25.10 0.99 -9.29
C GLY A 290 -23.86 0.22 -8.85
N TYR A 291 -22.72 0.92 -8.76
CA TYR A 291 -21.46 0.37 -8.25
C TYR A 291 -21.08 0.97 -6.92
N LEU A 292 -20.40 0.17 -6.10
CA LEU A 292 -19.71 0.63 -4.91
C LEU A 292 -18.21 0.46 -5.11
N HIS A 293 -17.46 1.54 -4.96
CA HIS A 293 -16.00 1.49 -4.87
C HIS A 293 -15.61 1.06 -3.47
N VAL A 294 -14.94 -0.08 -3.34
CA VAL A 294 -14.73 -0.74 -2.05
C VAL A 294 -13.26 -0.85 -1.63
N ALA A 295 -12.34 -0.77 -2.59
CA ALA A 295 -10.90 -0.75 -2.29
C ALA A 295 -10.11 -0.03 -3.37
N GLY A 296 -8.92 0.45 -3.04
CA GLY A 296 -7.90 0.88 -3.99
C GLY A 296 -6.93 -0.25 -4.28
N ALA A 297 -6.59 -0.47 -5.55
CA ALA A 297 -5.61 -1.47 -5.97
C ALA A 297 -5.03 -1.13 -7.35
N GLY A 298 -3.73 -1.33 -7.58
CA GLY A 298 -3.12 -1.26 -8.92
C GLY A 298 -3.28 0.07 -9.67
N GLY A 299 -3.58 1.15 -8.95
CA GLY A 299 -3.78 2.50 -9.49
C GLY A 299 -5.25 2.82 -9.78
N GLY A 300 -6.11 1.80 -9.70
CA GLY A 300 -7.56 1.91 -9.86
C GLY A 300 -8.29 1.60 -8.56
N ASN A 301 -9.59 1.39 -8.71
CA ASN A 301 -10.49 1.03 -7.62
C ASN A 301 -11.11 -0.34 -7.89
N ILE A 302 -11.19 -1.18 -6.87
CA ILE A 302 -12.04 -2.35 -6.88
C ILE A 302 -13.49 -1.91 -6.66
N ALA A 303 -14.38 -2.35 -7.54
CA ALA A 303 -15.80 -2.04 -7.52
C ALA A 303 -16.67 -3.31 -7.49
N ILE A 304 -17.85 -3.20 -6.87
CA ILE A 304 -18.89 -4.23 -6.82
C ILE A 304 -20.15 -3.73 -7.53
N ASP A 305 -20.74 -4.55 -8.42
CA ASP A 305 -22.07 -4.30 -8.99
C ASP A 305 -23.16 -4.58 -7.94
N THR A 306 -23.87 -3.56 -7.48
CA THR A 306 -24.93 -3.77 -6.47
C THR A 306 -26.19 -4.39 -7.07
N ARG A 307 -26.34 -4.39 -8.40
CA ARG A 307 -27.43 -5.13 -9.09
C ARG A 307 -27.13 -6.62 -9.18
N ASN A 308 -25.86 -7.00 -9.10
CA ASN A 308 -25.40 -8.37 -9.00
C ASN A 308 -24.53 -8.55 -7.73
N PRO A 309 -25.13 -8.52 -6.54
CA PRO A 309 -24.40 -8.36 -5.27
C PRO A 309 -23.48 -9.54 -4.90
N ASN A 310 -23.61 -10.69 -5.57
CA ASN A 310 -22.72 -11.85 -5.41
C ASN A 310 -21.85 -12.09 -6.65
N GLY A 311 -21.95 -11.20 -7.64
CA GLY A 311 -21.25 -11.29 -8.90
C GLY A 311 -19.77 -10.93 -8.82
N PRO A 312 -19.13 -10.70 -9.97
CA PRO A 312 -17.72 -10.39 -10.05
C PRO A 312 -17.35 -9.11 -9.29
N THR A 313 -16.06 -9.02 -8.93
CA THR A 313 -15.45 -7.73 -8.59
C THR A 313 -14.67 -7.22 -9.78
N TYR A 314 -14.60 -5.90 -9.92
CA TYR A 314 -14.03 -5.24 -11.09
C TYR A 314 -12.94 -4.27 -10.67
N LEU A 315 -11.86 -4.20 -11.45
CA LEU A 315 -10.91 -3.09 -11.38
C LEU A 315 -11.42 -2.00 -12.33
N MET A 316 -11.49 -0.78 -11.83
CA MET A 316 -11.95 0.38 -12.55
C MET A 316 -11.01 1.57 -12.35
N TYR A 317 -10.57 2.16 -13.45
CA TYR A 317 -9.89 3.45 -13.45
C TYR A 317 -10.92 4.56 -13.65
N ALA A 318 -10.95 5.54 -12.74
CA ALA A 318 -11.94 6.61 -12.78
C ALA A 318 -11.91 7.43 -14.09
N SER A 319 -10.78 7.42 -14.80
CA SER A 319 -10.61 8.08 -16.10
C SER A 319 -11.13 7.31 -17.30
N GLU A 320 -11.33 6.00 -17.17
CA GLU A 320 -11.70 5.14 -18.31
C GLU A 320 -13.22 4.92 -18.37
N GLY A 321 -13.90 4.97 -17.22
CA GLY A 321 -15.34 4.77 -17.18
C GLY A 321 -15.74 3.30 -17.17
N TRP A 322 -17.04 3.06 -17.33
CA TRP A 322 -17.69 1.78 -17.04
C TRP A 322 -17.44 0.72 -18.13
N GLU A 323 -17.15 1.14 -19.35
CA GLU A 323 -16.96 0.27 -20.50
C GLU A 323 -15.63 -0.51 -20.50
N TYR A 324 -14.66 -0.15 -19.65
CA TYR A 324 -13.31 -0.72 -19.62
C TYR A 324 -12.98 -1.52 -18.35
N LEU A 325 -13.99 -2.10 -17.71
CA LEU A 325 -13.77 -2.83 -16.47
C LEU A 325 -13.04 -4.13 -16.70
N GLN A 326 -12.15 -4.45 -15.77
CA GLN A 326 -11.43 -5.71 -15.77
C GLN A 326 -11.93 -6.58 -14.63
N VAL A 327 -12.39 -7.79 -14.95
CA VAL A 327 -12.88 -8.74 -13.94
C VAL A 327 -11.71 -9.24 -13.09
N GLN A 328 -11.77 -8.99 -11.77
CA GLN A 328 -10.71 -9.39 -10.82
C GLN A 328 -11.02 -10.73 -10.16
N THR A 329 -12.28 -10.94 -9.75
CA THR A 329 -12.77 -12.21 -9.24
C THR A 329 -14.12 -12.53 -9.86
N ASN A 330 -14.49 -13.81 -9.93
CA ASN A 330 -15.76 -14.24 -10.50
C ASN A 330 -16.93 -13.99 -9.55
N THR A 331 -16.65 -13.95 -8.24
CA THR A 331 -17.65 -13.67 -7.19
C THR A 331 -17.07 -12.75 -6.11
N LEU A 332 -17.97 -12.09 -5.38
CA LEU A 332 -17.63 -11.32 -4.18
C LEU A 332 -17.08 -12.21 -3.06
N GLU A 333 -17.58 -13.44 -2.93
CA GLU A 333 -17.08 -14.42 -1.96
C GLU A 333 -15.62 -14.81 -2.25
N GLU A 334 -15.27 -14.99 -3.52
CA GLU A 334 -13.89 -15.26 -3.94
C GLU A 334 -12.98 -14.08 -3.58
N PHE A 335 -13.43 -12.84 -3.79
CA PHE A 335 -12.68 -11.65 -3.41
C PHE A 335 -12.41 -11.60 -1.90
N ILE A 336 -13.44 -11.75 -1.07
CA ILE A 336 -13.32 -11.74 0.40
C ILE A 336 -12.40 -12.87 0.88
N THR A 337 -12.57 -14.09 0.35
CA THR A 337 -11.72 -15.24 0.68
C THR A 337 -10.25 -14.97 0.37
N ARG A 338 -9.99 -14.33 -0.76
CA ARG A 338 -8.63 -13.96 -1.17
C ARG A 338 -8.06 -12.81 -0.35
N LEU A 339 -8.87 -11.85 0.09
CA LEU A 339 -8.46 -10.81 1.04
C LEU A 339 -8.06 -11.42 2.38
N ASP A 340 -8.89 -12.31 2.94
CA ASP A 340 -8.63 -12.93 4.24
C ASP A 340 -7.40 -13.84 4.23
N SER A 341 -7.20 -14.57 3.13
CA SER A 341 -6.00 -15.40 2.93
C SER A 341 -4.78 -14.62 2.44
N ARG A 342 -4.94 -13.32 2.11
CA ARG A 342 -3.91 -12.44 1.55
C ARG A 342 -3.37 -12.90 0.19
N THR A 343 -4.21 -13.60 -0.58
CA THR A 343 -3.87 -14.17 -1.89
C THR A 343 -4.58 -13.48 -3.05
N PHE A 344 -5.24 -12.34 -2.80
CA PHE A 344 -5.82 -11.56 -3.88
C PHE A 344 -4.70 -11.08 -4.82
N LYS A 345 -4.87 -11.34 -6.11
CA LYS A 345 -3.93 -10.96 -7.15
C LYS A 345 -4.68 -10.18 -8.21
N LEU A 346 -4.14 -9.03 -8.58
CA LEU A 346 -4.66 -8.24 -9.68
C LEU A 346 -4.51 -9.02 -10.99
N ARG A 347 -5.57 -8.97 -11.77
CA ARG A 347 -5.63 -9.50 -13.12
C ARG A 347 -5.67 -8.31 -14.07
N PHE A 348 -4.67 -8.26 -14.93
CA PHE A 348 -4.67 -7.42 -16.10
C PHE A 348 -4.93 -8.36 -17.27
N ASP A 349 -5.96 -8.10 -18.05
CA ASP A 349 -6.25 -8.93 -19.21
C ASP A 349 -5.04 -8.86 -20.17
N GLU A 350 -4.43 -10.02 -20.44
CA GLU A 350 -3.52 -10.16 -21.58
C GLU A 350 -4.39 -10.08 -22.84
N SER A 351 -4.42 -8.92 -23.49
CA SER A 351 -5.09 -8.78 -24.79
C SER A 351 -4.22 -9.29 -25.93
#